data_AF-A0A3S3QHS5-F1
#
_entry.id   AF-A0A3S3QHS5-F1
#
_cell.length_a   1.000
_cell.length_b   1.000
_cell.length_c   1.000
_cell.angle_alpha   90.00
_cell.angle_beta   90.00
_cell.angle_gamma   90.00
#
_symmetry.space_group_name_H-M   'P 1'
#
loop_
_entity.id
_entity.type
_entity.pdbx_description
1 polymer ?
#
loop_
_entity_poly.entity_id
_entity_poly.type
_entity_poly.pdbx_seq_one_letter_code
_entity_poly.pdbx_strand_id
1 'polypeptide(L)'
;MLKKIDHIGIAVHSISQARIFYEQALGLHCEQIEEVPSQQVRTAFFSLGETKIELLEPMNEDGPIAKFLQRQGEGVHHIAYRSDNAAAQLEKAEKAGCRLINTTPIAGAGGKQIGFL
;
A
#
# COMPACT_ATOMS: atom_id res chain seq x y z
N MET A 1 4.32 18.25 -5.90
CA MET A 1 2.86 18.27 -6.18
C MET A 1 2.40 16.84 -6.40
N LEU A 2 1.15 16.51 -6.05
CA LEU A 2 0.56 15.21 -6.38
C LEU A 2 0.35 15.09 -7.89
N LYS A 3 0.52 13.88 -8.44
CA LYS A 3 0.44 13.62 -9.88
C LYS A 3 -0.71 12.71 -10.26
N LYS A 4 -0.81 11.57 -9.58
CA LYS A 4 -1.79 10.52 -9.86
C LYS A 4 -1.92 9.58 -8.66
N ILE A 5 -2.91 8.70 -8.73
CA ILE A 5 -2.93 7.52 -7.88
C ILE A 5 -1.76 6.62 -8.31
N ASP A 6 -0.91 6.27 -7.34
CA ASP A 6 0.19 5.33 -7.58
C ASP A 6 -0.32 3.90 -7.48
N HIS A 7 -1.03 3.58 -6.40
CA HIS A 7 -1.65 2.28 -6.17
C HIS A 7 -2.80 2.35 -5.17
N ILE A 8 -3.61 1.28 -5.17
CA ILE A 8 -4.62 1.01 -4.15
C ILE A 8 -4.16 -0.24 -3.39
N GLY A 9 -3.93 -0.09 -2.09
CA GLY A 9 -3.52 -1.16 -1.20
C GLY A 9 -4.74 -1.93 -0.68
N ILE A 10 -4.76 -3.25 -0.87
CA ILE A 10 -5.85 -4.14 -0.46
C ILE A 10 -5.30 -5.18 0.51
N ALA A 11 -5.77 -5.14 1.75
CA ALA A 11 -5.40 -6.11 2.76
C ALA A 11 -6.07 -7.46 2.48
N VAL A 12 -5.28 -8.52 2.52
CA VAL A 12 -5.71 -9.91 2.31
C VAL A 12 -5.06 -10.82 3.35
N HIS A 13 -5.74 -11.90 3.72
CA HIS A 13 -5.16 -12.93 4.59
C HIS A 13 -4.09 -13.74 3.87
N SER A 14 -4.22 -13.89 2.55
CA SER A 14 -3.30 -14.68 1.73
C SER A 14 -3.25 -14.13 0.30
N ILE A 15 -2.08 -13.65 -0.12
CA ILE A 15 -1.78 -13.28 -1.51
C ILE A 15 -1.98 -14.48 -2.41
N SER A 16 -1.53 -15.68 -2.04
CA SER A 16 -1.66 -16.86 -2.91
C SER A 16 -3.13 -17.19 -3.20
N GLN A 17 -4.02 -17.06 -2.21
CA GLN A 17 -5.45 -17.27 -2.41
C GLN A 17 -6.11 -16.10 -3.17
N ALA A 18 -5.80 -14.85 -2.79
CA ALA A 18 -6.39 -13.67 -3.40
C ALA A 18 -5.98 -13.51 -4.88
N ARG A 19 -4.74 -13.89 -5.23
CA ARG A 19 -4.23 -13.87 -6.61
C ARG A 19 -5.12 -14.60 -7.59
N ILE A 20 -5.76 -15.70 -7.18
CA ILE A 20 -6.67 -16.48 -8.04
C ILE A 20 -7.76 -15.57 -8.63
N PHE A 21 -8.36 -14.70 -7.82
CA PHE A 21 -9.36 -13.75 -8.29
C PHE A 21 -8.77 -12.74 -9.29
N TYR A 22 -7.66 -12.08 -8.93
CA TYR A 22 -7.07 -11.06 -9.79
C TYR A 22 -6.52 -11.62 -11.10
N GLU A 23 -5.93 -12.82 -11.08
CA GLU A 23 -5.33 -13.44 -12.26
C GLU A 23 -6.37 -14.17 -13.12
N GLN A 24 -7.24 -15.00 -12.52
CA GLN A 24 -8.14 -15.85 -13.28
C GLN A 24 -9.48 -15.17 -13.60
N ALA A 25 -10.05 -14.42 -12.65
CA ALA A 25 -11.34 -13.77 -12.87
C ALA A 25 -11.19 -12.42 -13.57
N LEU A 26 -10.16 -11.64 -13.23
CA LEU A 26 -9.93 -10.30 -13.80
C LEU A 26 -8.88 -10.27 -14.92
N GLY A 27 -8.10 -11.34 -15.12
CA GLY A 27 -7.10 -11.42 -16.19
C GLY A 27 -5.86 -10.55 -15.96
N LEU A 28 -5.61 -10.10 -14.73
CA LEU A 28 -4.40 -9.34 -14.40
C LEU A 28 -3.20 -10.28 -14.24
N HIS A 29 -1.99 -9.73 -14.33
CA HIS A 29 -0.77 -10.47 -14.10
C HIS A 29 -0.07 -9.97 -12.84
N CYS A 30 0.26 -10.88 -11.92
CA CYS A 30 1.09 -10.55 -10.76
C CYS A 30 2.54 -10.34 -11.22
N GLU A 31 3.01 -9.10 -11.18
CA GLU A 31 4.33 -8.71 -11.70
C GLU A 31 5.46 -9.04 -10.73
N GLN A 32 5.23 -8.78 -9.45
CA GLN A 32 6.25 -8.90 -8.42
C GLN A 32 5.60 -9.20 -7.08
N ILE A 33 6.26 -10.05 -6.30
CA ILE A 33 6.00 -10.24 -4.87
C ILE A 33 7.24 -9.77 -4.11
N GLU A 34 7.04 -8.94 -3.10
CA GLU A 34 8.12 -8.36 -2.29
C GLU A 34 7.76 -8.45 -0.81
N GLU A 35 8.70 -8.91 0.00
CA GLU A 35 8.61 -8.77 1.45
C GLU A 35 9.18 -7.41 1.87
N VAL A 36 8.44 -6.70 2.73
CA VAL A 36 8.82 -5.40 3.27
C VAL A 36 8.89 -5.53 4.80
N PRO A 37 9.99 -6.08 5.36
CA PRO A 37 10.08 -6.37 6.79
C PRO A 37 9.89 -5.14 7.68
N SER A 38 10.31 -3.96 7.22
CA SER A 38 10.12 -2.69 7.94
C SER A 38 8.65 -2.35 8.17
N GLN A 39 7.75 -2.87 7.33
CA GLN A 39 6.30 -2.69 7.41
C GLN A 39 5.59 -4.00 7.80
N GLN A 40 6.32 -5.09 8.03
CA GLN A 40 5.80 -6.42 8.41
C GLN A 40 4.74 -6.95 7.42
N VAL A 41 4.95 -6.69 6.14
CA VAL A 41 3.99 -7.01 5.07
C VAL A 41 4.71 -7.66 3.89
N ARG A 42 4.06 -8.65 3.28
CA ARG A 42 4.37 -9.16 1.95
C ARG A 42 3.40 -8.52 0.97
N THR A 43 3.91 -8.06 -0.15
CA THR A 43 3.14 -7.32 -1.15
C THR A 43 3.10 -8.07 -2.48
N ALA A 44 2.02 -7.95 -3.24
CA ALA A 44 1.94 -8.41 -4.62
C ALA A 44 1.35 -7.32 -5.52
N PHE A 45 2.03 -7.05 -6.64
CA PHE A 45 1.68 -5.94 -7.54
C PHE A 45 1.03 -6.42 -8.84
N PHE A 46 0.00 -5.68 -9.26
CA PHE A 46 -0.68 -5.84 -10.54
C PHE A 46 -0.84 -4.47 -11.20
N SER A 47 -0.29 -4.27 -12.40
CA SER A 47 -0.50 -3.01 -13.12
C SER A 47 -1.87 -2.96 -13.79
N LEU A 48 -2.48 -1.78 -13.74
CA LEU A 48 -3.71 -1.47 -14.46
C LEU A 48 -3.58 -0.06 -15.05
N GLY A 49 -3.09 0.02 -16.28
CA GLY A 49 -2.75 1.29 -16.92
C GLY A 49 -1.71 2.06 -16.12
N GLU A 50 -2.10 3.22 -15.60
CA GLU A 50 -1.21 4.11 -14.85
C GLU A 50 -1.17 3.90 -13.34
N THR A 51 -2.06 3.07 -12.80
CA THR A 51 -2.18 2.71 -11.38
C THR A 51 -1.79 1.26 -11.15
N LYS A 52 -1.70 0.85 -9.88
CA LYS A 52 -1.54 -0.55 -9.49
C LYS A 52 -2.56 -0.98 -8.46
N ILE A 53 -2.86 -2.27 -8.45
CA ILE A 53 -3.39 -2.94 -7.27
C ILE A 53 -2.19 -3.54 -6.52
N GLU A 54 -2.13 -3.26 -5.22
CA GLU A 54 -1.13 -3.83 -4.32
C GLU A 54 -1.86 -4.65 -3.26
N LEU A 55 -1.67 -5.97 -3.28
CA LEU A 55 -2.18 -6.84 -2.22
C LEU A 55 -1.22 -6.83 -1.04
N LEU A 56 -1.76 -6.79 0.17
CA LEU A 56 -1.02 -6.67 1.42
C LEU A 56 -1.34 -7.88 2.30
N GLU A 57 -0.41 -8.83 2.39
CA GLU A 57 -0.48 -9.98 3.30
C GLU A 57 0.40 -9.70 4.53
N PRO A 58 -0.13 -9.78 5.76
CA PRO A 58 0.68 -9.58 6.95
C PRO A 58 1.72 -10.70 7.10
N MET A 59 2.95 -10.35 7.48
CA MET A 59 4.01 -11.35 7.76
C MET A 59 3.92 -11.91 9.19
N ASN A 60 3.15 -11.28 10.07
CA ASN A 60 2.95 -11.68 11.46
C ASN A 60 1.58 -11.19 11.98
N GLU A 61 1.19 -11.59 13.18
CA GLU A 61 -0.14 -11.28 13.74
C GLU A 61 -0.25 -9.88 14.36
N ASP A 62 0.88 -9.18 14.57
CA ASP A 62 0.93 -7.92 15.31
C ASP A 62 1.12 -6.66 14.44
N GLY A 63 1.36 -6.85 13.14
CA GLY A 63 1.61 -5.78 12.19
C GLY A 63 0.38 -4.92 11.86
N PRO A 64 0.57 -3.76 11.21
CA PRO A 64 -0.53 -2.85 10.86
C PRO A 64 -1.63 -3.52 10.03
N ILE A 65 -1.23 -4.35 9.06
CA ILE A 65 -2.17 -5.06 8.18
C ILE A 65 -2.92 -6.15 8.93
N ALA A 66 -2.26 -6.90 9.82
CA ALA A 66 -2.94 -7.91 10.64
C ALA A 66 -4.00 -7.28 11.54
N LYS A 67 -3.67 -6.14 12.18
CA LYS A 67 -4.63 -5.37 12.99
C LYS A 67 -5.78 -4.81 12.17
N PHE A 68 -5.55 -4.39 10.93
CA PHE A 68 -6.61 -3.98 10.02
C PHE A 68 -7.55 -5.16 9.72
N LEU A 69 -6.99 -6.31 9.31
CA LEU A 69 -7.77 -7.51 8.99
C LEU A 69 -8.60 -8.01 10.16
N GLN A 70 -8.05 -8.00 11.39
CA GLN A 70 -8.79 -8.37 12.60
C GLN A 70 -9.99 -7.46 12.86
N ARG A 71 -9.89 -6.18 12.51
CA ARG A 71 -10.93 -5.18 12.78
C ARG A 71 -11.98 -5.11 11.67
N GLN A 72 -11.55 -5.21 10.41
CA GLN A 72 -12.35 -4.86 9.24
C GLN A 72 -12.52 -6.02 8.24
N GLY A 73 -11.78 -7.12 8.39
CA GLY A 73 -11.65 -8.15 7.35
C GLY A 73 -10.82 -7.69 6.16
N GLU A 74 -10.82 -8.51 5.10
CA GLU A 74 -10.16 -8.18 3.83
C GLU A 74 -10.82 -6.98 3.14
N GLY A 75 -10.03 -6.15 2.47
CA GLY A 75 -10.56 -5.01 1.74
C GLY A 75 -9.55 -3.91 1.46
N VAL A 76 -10.03 -2.79 0.90
CA VAL A 76 -9.21 -1.62 0.61
C VAL A 76 -8.68 -1.03 1.92
N HIS A 77 -7.36 -1.07 2.09
CA HIS A 77 -6.67 -0.52 3.24
C HIS A 77 -6.31 0.95 3.04
N HIS A 78 -5.79 1.30 1.86
CA HIS A 78 -5.34 2.66 1.58
C HIS A 78 -5.30 2.99 0.08
N ILE A 79 -5.20 4.29 -0.23
CA ILE A 79 -4.93 4.81 -1.56
C ILE A 79 -3.64 5.64 -1.48
N ALA A 80 -2.67 5.34 -2.33
CA ALA A 80 -1.41 6.06 -2.38
C ALA A 80 -1.38 7.04 -3.56
N TYR A 81 -0.89 8.26 -3.32
CA TYR A 81 -0.73 9.28 -4.34
C TYR A 81 0.76 9.52 -4.62
N ARG A 82 1.13 9.54 -5.90
CA ARG A 82 2.50 9.84 -6.31
C ARG A 82 2.79 11.34 -6.15
N SER A 83 3.94 11.65 -5.56
CA SER A 83 4.49 13.01 -5.45
C SER A 83 5.95 13.05 -5.92
N ASP A 84 6.36 14.16 -6.51
CA ASP A 84 7.78 14.43 -6.81
C ASP A 84 8.63 14.65 -5.55
N ASN A 85 7.99 15.03 -4.44
CA ASN A 85 8.64 15.26 -3.15
C ASN A 85 7.65 14.93 -2.02
N ALA A 86 7.84 13.79 -1.35
CA ALA A 86 6.95 13.34 -0.28
C ALA A 86 7.04 14.23 0.96
N ALA A 87 8.24 14.63 1.37
CA ALA A 87 8.45 15.48 2.54
C ALA A 87 7.71 16.83 2.42
N ALA A 88 7.82 17.48 1.27
CA ALA A 88 7.12 18.74 1.02
C ALA A 88 5.59 18.58 0.98
N GLN A 89 5.05 17.41 0.60
CA GLN A 89 3.60 17.17 0.68
C GLN A 89 3.13 16.92 2.11
N LEU A 90 3.90 16.18 2.92
CA LEU A 90 3.59 15.97 4.34
C LEU A 90 3.58 17.31 5.09
N GLU A 91 4.60 18.14 4.90
CA GLU A 91 4.66 19.48 5.50
C GLU A 91 3.47 20.36 5.07
N LYS A 92 3.12 20.32 3.77
CA LYS A 92 1.94 21.04 3.27
C LYS A 92 0.64 20.54 3.91
N ALA A 93 0.48 19.23 4.07
CA ALA A 93 -0.70 18.63 4.69
C ALA A 93 -0.80 19.01 6.18
N GLU A 94 0.30 18.94 6.92
CA GLU A 94 0.37 19.36 8.32
C GLU A 94 0.01 20.85 8.50
N LYS A 95 0.56 21.74 7.66
CA LYS A 95 0.21 23.17 7.67
C LYS A 95 -1.26 23.44 7.33
N ALA A 96 -1.91 22.53 6.60
CA ALA A 96 -3.33 22.57 6.32
C ALA A 96 -4.20 21.97 7.44
N GLY A 97 -3.59 21.51 8.54
CA GLY A 97 -4.29 20.94 9.70
C GLY A 97 -4.54 19.43 9.59
N CYS A 98 -3.98 18.74 8.60
CA CYS A 98 -4.05 17.28 8.55
C CYS A 98 -3.21 16.69 9.68
N ARG A 99 -3.79 15.74 10.42
CA ARG A 99 -2.99 14.83 11.24
C ARG A 99 -2.12 13.99 10.30
N LEU A 100 -0.87 13.78 10.70
CA LEU A 100 0.05 12.88 10.02
C LEU A 100 0.29 11.64 10.88
N ILE A 101 0.37 10.47 10.24
CA ILE A 101 0.95 9.26 10.84
C ILE A 101 2.47 9.32 10.74
N ASN A 102 3.01 9.79 9.62
CA ASN A 102 4.44 9.98 9.43
C ASN A 102 4.76 11.46 9.19
N THR A 103 5.54 12.06 10.09
CA THR A 103 6.00 13.46 9.95
C THR A 103 7.17 13.60 8.99
N THR A 104 7.93 12.52 8.77
CA THR A 104 8.98 12.41 7.74
C THR A 104 8.74 11.17 6.88
N PRO A 105 9.14 11.19 5.59
CA PRO A 105 9.04 10.00 4.75
C PRO A 105 9.86 8.84 5.31
N ILE A 106 9.34 7.63 5.14
CA ILE A 106 9.98 6.37 5.51
C ILE A 106 10.13 5.46 4.29
N ALA A 107 10.99 4.45 4.37
CA ALA A 107 11.13 3.45 3.32
C ALA A 107 9.88 2.55 3.25
N GLY A 108 9.32 2.42 2.05
CA GLY A 108 8.21 1.53 1.71
C GLY A 108 8.56 0.53 0.60
N ALA A 109 7.55 -0.17 0.08
CA ALA A 109 7.69 -1.15 -0.99
C ALA A 109 8.27 -0.55 -2.29
N GLY A 110 8.97 -1.37 -3.07
CA GLY A 110 9.60 -0.94 -4.33
C GLY A 110 10.67 0.14 -4.16
N GLY A 111 11.30 0.21 -2.99
CA GLY A 111 12.35 1.19 -2.66
C GLY A 111 11.89 2.65 -2.58
N LYS A 112 10.57 2.89 -2.47
CA LYS A 112 10.01 4.25 -2.44
C LYS A 112 10.08 4.88 -1.06
N GLN A 113 10.08 6.21 -1.03
CA GLN A 113 9.84 7.00 0.18
C GLN A 113 8.35 7.31 0.29
N ILE A 114 7.74 6.92 1.40
CA ILE A 114 6.29 7.03 1.64
C ILE A 114 6.00 7.75 2.95
N GLY A 115 4.77 8.25 3.10
CA GLY A 115 4.27 8.76 4.38
C GLY A 115 2.75 8.71 4.40
N PHE A 116 2.19 8.27 5.52
CA PHE A 116 0.76 8.22 5.75
C PHE A 116 0.29 9.49 6.49
N LEU A 117 -0.88 9.99 6.07
CA LEU A 117 -1.60 11.08 6.71
C LEU A 117 -2.51 10.48 7.79
#